data_AF-A0A3A9YZH5-F1
#
_entry.id   AF-A0A3A9YZH5-F1
#
_cell.length_a   1.000
_cell.length_b   1.000
_cell.length_c   1.000
_cell.angle_alpha   90.00
_cell.angle_beta   90.00
_cell.angle_gamma   90.00
#
_symmetry.space_group_name_H-M   'P 1'
#
loop_
_entity.id
_entity.type
_entity.pdbx_description
1 polymer ?
#
loop_
_entity_poly.entity_id
_entity_poly.type
_entity_poly.pdbx_seq_one_letter_code
_entity_poly.pdbx_strand_id
1 'polypeptide(L)'
;MALALLAEKGQQSRLVHWDYNSHLGSSTASWERDMVTATEGVAGQFGYDVAGIFRNSQTNLNAAVTHLRSAVNVSTVTNTLCLVGAGPMGVVYRALQGSNSAARQHVTLISHSDWNNNHDDDDNRWNLADIRRDFPQVNYKRIPDQNGGLGTGGGEEKWAWMANNSDQRLRYVHNVVNNIMNKKGDVSDAGMMYFLIAGDDAGNANKLRTFLTASGGGDSAVETVQGESYTSHSGVQLAFHSAAQGGVTAGYLHDGDWAGYAQVSTTGRTGFSARVAAGTSGGTIEVRAGSATGPLLGSVEVPATGGWTTYRTVSTPLSGTGTGPLHLVFTGGSGFLFDVDSVTVS
;
A
#
# COMPACT_ATOMS: atom_id res chain seq x y z
N MET A 1 5.33 -10.13 5.09
CA MET A 1 4.21 -9.83 6.02
C MET A 1 3.93 -8.34 6.15
N ALA A 2 4.90 -7.50 6.55
CA ALA A 2 4.68 -6.06 6.70
C ALA A 2 4.08 -5.36 5.45
N LEU A 3 4.60 -5.65 4.25
CA LEU A 3 4.04 -5.14 2.99
C LEU A 3 2.59 -5.53 2.75
N ALA A 4 2.19 -6.75 3.15
CA ALA A 4 0.81 -7.22 3.02
C ALA A 4 -0.12 -6.44 3.98
N LEU A 5 0.32 -6.18 5.22
CA LEU A 5 -0.45 -5.40 6.19
C LEU A 5 -0.71 -3.97 5.69
N LEU A 6 0.30 -3.31 5.14
CA LEU A 6 0.14 -1.95 4.62
C LEU A 6 -0.76 -1.91 3.37
N ALA A 7 -0.63 -2.90 2.48
CA ALA A 7 -1.45 -3.01 1.28
C ALA A 7 -2.92 -3.35 1.58
N GLU A 8 -3.18 -4.14 2.63
CA GLU A 8 -4.55 -4.48 3.05
C GLU A 8 -5.35 -3.25 3.49
N LYS A 9 -4.68 -2.15 3.84
CA LYS A 9 -5.32 -0.86 4.15
C LYS A 9 -5.22 0.17 3.04
N GLY A 10 -4.82 -0.23 1.83
CA GLY A 10 -4.65 0.70 0.71
C GLY A 10 -3.57 1.76 0.96
N GLN A 11 -2.62 1.49 1.86
CA GLN A 11 -1.61 2.47 2.30
C GLN A 11 -0.28 2.32 1.57
N GLN A 12 -0.24 1.64 0.42
CA GLN A 12 1.00 1.44 -0.34
C GLN A 12 1.71 2.76 -0.65
N SER A 13 0.96 3.83 -0.96
CA SER A 13 1.50 5.17 -1.26
C SER A 13 2.21 5.84 -0.07
N ARG A 14 1.99 5.35 1.16
CA ARG A 14 2.68 5.84 2.36
C ARG A 14 4.08 5.25 2.52
N LEU A 15 4.40 4.17 1.81
CA LEU A 15 5.74 3.59 1.81
C LEU A 15 6.63 4.39 0.85
N VAL A 16 7.58 5.15 1.41
CA VAL A 16 8.47 6.03 0.62
C VAL A 16 9.88 5.50 0.47
N HIS A 17 10.25 4.45 1.21
CA HIS A 17 11.55 3.80 1.12
C HIS A 17 11.49 2.41 1.75
N TRP A 18 12.15 1.43 1.12
CA TRP A 18 12.37 0.11 1.70
C TRP A 18 13.82 -0.33 1.45
N ASP A 19 14.60 -0.45 2.51
CA ASP A 19 15.98 -0.95 2.46
C ASP A 19 16.03 -2.45 2.81
N TYR A 20 16.88 -3.21 2.13
CA TYR A 20 17.09 -4.62 2.41
C TYR A 20 18.47 -5.10 1.97
N ASN A 21 18.87 -6.29 2.43
CA ASN A 21 20.25 -6.79 2.36
C ASN A 21 21.25 -5.83 3.00
N SER A 22 20.89 -5.32 4.18
CA SER A 22 21.67 -4.34 4.95
C SER A 22 22.80 -4.96 5.78
N HIS A 23 22.93 -6.28 5.74
CA HIS A 23 24.08 -7.07 6.19
C HIS A 23 25.21 -6.95 5.15
N LEU A 24 25.86 -5.78 5.16
CA LEU A 24 26.81 -5.38 4.12
C LEU A 24 28.04 -6.28 4.16
N GLY A 25 28.39 -6.88 3.02
CA GLY A 25 29.58 -7.73 2.88
C GLY A 25 29.45 -9.15 3.47
N SER A 26 28.41 -9.43 4.27
CA SER A 26 28.19 -10.73 4.94
C SER A 26 27.10 -11.59 4.27
N SER A 27 26.31 -11.01 3.36
CA SER A 27 25.25 -11.73 2.63
C SER A 27 25.80 -12.62 1.51
N THR A 28 25.40 -13.90 1.49
CA THR A 28 25.70 -14.80 0.36
C THR A 28 24.82 -14.48 -0.85
N ALA A 29 25.25 -14.88 -2.06
CA ALA A 29 24.46 -14.68 -3.28
C ALA A 29 23.11 -15.42 -3.27
N SER A 30 22.99 -16.53 -2.53
CA SER A 30 21.69 -17.21 -2.32
C SER A 30 20.79 -16.36 -1.45
N TRP A 31 21.31 -15.91 -0.30
CA TRP A 31 20.57 -15.08 0.64
C TRP A 31 20.07 -13.79 -0.01
N GLU A 32 20.92 -13.13 -0.79
CA GLU A 32 20.56 -11.91 -1.50
C GLU A 32 19.36 -12.14 -2.44
N ARG A 33 19.36 -13.25 -3.18
CA ARG A 33 18.27 -13.61 -4.11
C ARG A 33 16.97 -13.93 -3.38
N ASP A 34 17.06 -14.64 -2.26
CA ASP A 34 15.92 -14.95 -1.41
C ASP A 34 15.32 -13.66 -0.83
N MET A 35 16.17 -12.72 -0.42
CA MET A 35 15.76 -11.39 0.04
C MET A 35 15.12 -10.53 -1.06
N VAL A 36 15.61 -10.56 -2.30
CA VAL A 36 14.93 -9.91 -3.44
C VAL A 36 13.52 -10.50 -3.62
N THR A 37 13.39 -11.82 -3.53
CA THR A 37 12.09 -12.49 -3.64
C THR A 37 11.16 -12.12 -2.47
N ALA A 38 11.69 -12.05 -1.25
CA ALA A 38 10.94 -11.73 -0.05
C ALA A 38 10.53 -10.25 0.04
N THR A 39 11.23 -9.36 -0.67
CA THR A 39 10.99 -7.92 -0.67
C THR A 39 10.30 -7.50 -1.97
N GLU A 40 11.05 -7.34 -3.05
CA GLU A 40 10.54 -6.92 -4.36
C GLU A 40 9.48 -7.87 -4.92
N GLY A 41 9.66 -9.19 -4.73
CA GLY A 41 8.67 -10.19 -5.17
C GLY A 41 7.32 -10.03 -4.45
N VAL A 42 7.33 -9.85 -3.12
CA VAL A 42 6.13 -9.54 -2.35
C VAL A 42 5.55 -8.18 -2.74
N ALA A 43 6.40 -7.17 -2.90
CA ALA A 43 6.00 -5.83 -3.29
C ALA A 43 5.24 -5.83 -4.64
N GLY A 44 5.73 -6.59 -5.63
CA GLY A 44 5.07 -6.78 -6.92
C GLY A 44 3.68 -7.44 -6.80
N GLN A 45 3.51 -8.42 -5.89
CA GLN A 45 2.20 -9.04 -5.65
C GLN A 45 1.16 -8.04 -5.11
N PHE A 46 1.59 -7.01 -4.39
CA PHE A 46 0.73 -6.03 -3.74
C PHE A 46 0.70 -4.65 -4.43
N GLY A 47 1.25 -4.55 -5.64
CA GLY A 47 1.15 -3.35 -6.48
C GLY A 47 1.98 -2.17 -5.99
N TYR A 48 3.10 -2.41 -5.32
CA TYR A 48 4.04 -1.34 -4.95
C TYR A 48 4.91 -0.91 -6.13
N ASP A 49 5.35 0.35 -6.12
CA ASP A 49 6.40 0.84 -7.03
C ASP A 49 7.78 0.29 -6.61
N VAL A 50 8.09 -0.91 -7.11
CA VAL A 50 9.34 -1.62 -6.81
C VAL A 50 10.55 -0.78 -7.20
N ALA A 51 10.58 -0.26 -8.43
CA ALA A 51 11.70 0.50 -8.95
C ALA A 51 11.91 1.83 -8.20
N GLY A 52 10.81 2.50 -7.84
CA GLY A 52 10.85 3.78 -7.15
C GLY A 52 11.14 3.69 -5.65
N ILE A 53 10.85 2.59 -4.97
CA ILE A 53 10.90 2.54 -3.49
C ILE A 53 12.01 1.64 -2.93
N PHE A 54 12.22 0.47 -3.54
CA PHE A 54 13.00 -0.62 -2.95
C PHE A 54 14.49 -0.49 -3.27
N ARG A 55 15.34 -0.69 -2.26
CA ARG A 55 16.78 -0.48 -2.36
C ARG A 55 17.52 -1.66 -1.77
N ASN A 56 18.24 -2.38 -2.64
CA ASN A 56 19.20 -3.39 -2.23
C ASN A 56 20.51 -2.69 -1.82
N SER A 57 20.76 -2.57 -0.52
CA SER A 57 21.95 -1.86 -0.05
C SER A 57 23.25 -2.64 -0.28
N GLN A 58 23.17 -3.96 -0.43
CA GLN A 58 24.35 -4.79 -0.75
C GLN A 58 24.88 -4.49 -2.14
N THR A 59 23.99 -4.25 -3.12
CA THR A 59 24.41 -3.94 -4.51
C THR A 59 24.70 -2.48 -4.73
N ASN A 60 23.92 -1.58 -4.10
CA ASN A 60 24.09 -0.14 -4.27
C ASN A 60 23.77 0.64 -2.99
N LEU A 61 24.70 0.57 -2.03
CA LEU A 61 24.62 1.29 -0.77
C LEU A 61 24.38 2.79 -0.95
N ASN A 62 25.06 3.43 -1.91
CA ASN A 62 24.93 4.87 -2.14
C ASN A 62 23.51 5.26 -2.58
N ALA A 63 22.87 4.45 -3.43
CA ALA A 63 21.50 4.68 -3.84
C ALA A 63 20.52 4.50 -2.66
N ALA A 64 20.69 3.46 -1.85
CA ALA A 64 19.88 3.22 -0.66
C ALA A 64 19.96 4.40 0.33
N VAL A 65 21.19 4.80 0.69
CA VAL A 65 21.45 5.93 1.60
C VAL A 65 20.91 7.24 1.05
N THR A 66 21.12 7.51 -0.24
CA THR A 66 20.63 8.75 -0.87
C THR A 66 19.11 8.81 -0.88
N HIS A 67 18.44 7.68 -1.17
CA HIS A 67 17.00 7.61 -1.20
C HIS A 67 16.36 7.86 0.17
N LEU A 68 16.87 7.19 1.22
CA LEU A 68 16.41 7.41 2.58
C LEU A 68 16.68 8.85 3.04
N ARG A 69 17.87 9.38 2.74
CA ARG A 69 18.22 10.77 3.08
C ARG A 69 17.23 11.76 2.44
N SER A 70 16.83 11.56 1.19
CA SER A 70 15.83 12.40 0.53
C SER A 70 14.49 12.36 1.25
N ALA A 71 14.02 11.18 1.67
CA ALA A 71 12.80 11.04 2.48
C ALA A 71 12.90 11.77 3.83
N VAL A 72 14.07 11.70 4.50
CA VAL A 72 14.32 12.47 5.73
C VAL A 72 14.27 13.97 5.45
N ASN A 73 14.91 14.45 4.38
CA ASN A 73 15.04 15.89 4.09
C ASN A 73 13.72 16.59 3.77
N VAL A 74 12.72 15.87 3.26
CA VAL A 74 11.38 16.42 2.99
C VAL A 74 10.44 16.35 4.20
N SER A 75 10.92 15.83 5.33
CA SER A 75 10.11 15.68 6.54
C SER A 75 9.84 17.02 7.21
N THR A 76 8.57 17.28 7.53
CA THR A 76 8.10 18.50 8.20
C THR A 76 7.08 18.16 9.28
N VAL A 77 6.61 19.16 10.03
CA VAL A 77 5.57 18.97 11.06
C VAL A 77 4.26 18.39 10.49
N THR A 78 3.94 18.64 9.23
CA THR A 78 2.75 18.09 8.54
C THR A 78 3.07 16.92 7.61
N ASN A 79 4.36 16.58 7.44
CA ASN A 79 4.83 15.48 6.60
C ASN A 79 5.90 14.70 7.37
N THR A 80 5.49 13.97 8.41
CA THR A 80 6.41 13.23 9.28
C THR A 80 6.85 11.91 8.64
N LEU A 81 8.10 11.52 8.83
CA LEU A 81 8.62 10.22 8.41
C LEU A 81 8.69 9.26 9.59
N CYS A 82 8.14 8.07 9.43
CA CYS A 82 8.35 6.98 10.38
C CYS A 82 9.26 5.90 9.77
N LEU A 83 10.35 5.60 10.46
CA LEU A 83 11.29 4.54 10.13
C LEU A 83 10.97 3.30 10.97
N VAL A 84 10.81 2.16 10.33
CA VAL A 84 10.69 0.85 10.98
C VAL A 84 12.08 0.21 10.99
N GLY A 85 12.76 0.25 12.14
CA GLY A 85 14.09 -0.32 12.30
C GLY A 85 14.01 -1.81 12.61
N ALA A 86 14.17 -2.64 11.57
CA ALA A 86 14.11 -4.11 11.60
C ALA A 86 15.41 -4.73 11.04
N GLY A 87 16.56 -4.44 11.66
CA GLY A 87 17.85 -4.92 11.15
C GLY A 87 19.05 -4.02 11.49
N PRO A 88 20.19 -4.23 10.79
CA PRO A 88 21.37 -3.36 10.85
C PRO A 88 21.03 -1.89 10.58
N MET A 89 21.62 -0.98 11.35
CA MET A 89 21.28 0.45 11.29
C MET A 89 22.22 1.26 10.39
N GLY A 90 23.16 0.62 9.69
CA GLY A 90 24.18 1.29 8.90
C GLY A 90 23.65 2.18 7.77
N VAL A 91 22.56 1.81 7.09
CA VAL A 91 21.94 2.66 6.04
C VAL A 91 21.24 3.85 6.68
N VAL A 92 20.49 3.61 7.76
CA VAL A 92 19.80 4.67 8.52
C VAL A 92 20.79 5.68 9.07
N TYR A 93 21.87 5.23 9.71
CA TYR A 93 22.91 6.11 10.25
C TYR A 93 23.53 7.00 9.17
N ARG A 94 23.97 6.41 8.04
CA ARG A 94 24.57 7.17 6.92
C ARG A 94 23.58 8.18 6.33
N ALA A 95 22.31 7.81 6.19
CA ALA A 95 21.28 8.70 5.67
C ALA A 95 21.02 9.87 6.63
N LEU A 96 20.93 9.61 7.94
CA LEU A 96 20.79 10.64 8.96
C LEU A 96 22.02 11.54 9.03
N GLN A 97 23.24 10.99 8.98
CA GLN A 97 24.48 11.76 8.98
C GLN A 97 24.50 12.82 7.88
N GLY A 98 24.06 12.43 6.67
CA GLY A 98 23.99 13.32 5.51
C GLY A 98 22.73 14.18 5.38
N SER A 99 21.73 14.04 6.26
CA SER A 99 20.44 14.75 6.14
C SER A 99 20.44 16.13 6.79
N ASN A 100 19.44 16.95 6.47
CA ASN A 100 19.17 18.23 7.11
C ASN A 100 18.79 18.02 8.59
N SER A 101 19.58 18.58 9.51
CA SER A 101 19.36 18.46 10.96
C SER A 101 17.99 18.96 11.41
N ALA A 102 17.45 20.01 10.78
CA ALA A 102 16.12 20.54 11.09
C ALA A 102 14.99 19.57 10.71
N ALA A 103 15.17 18.75 9.67
CA ALA A 103 14.16 17.79 9.26
C ALA A 103 14.11 16.56 10.17
N ARG A 104 15.24 16.21 10.82
CA ARG A 104 15.36 15.03 11.71
C ARG A 104 14.38 15.06 12.89
N GLN A 105 13.98 16.24 13.36
CA GLN A 105 12.99 16.39 14.44
C GLN A 105 11.58 15.88 14.06
N HIS A 106 11.32 15.70 12.76
CA HIS A 106 10.07 15.17 12.20
C HIS A 106 10.17 13.69 11.81
N VAL A 107 11.27 13.04 12.19
CA VAL A 107 11.49 11.61 11.97
C VAL A 107 11.26 10.87 13.28
N THR A 108 10.53 9.76 13.21
CA THR A 108 10.37 8.80 14.30
C THR A 108 10.97 7.47 13.89
N LEU A 109 11.85 6.91 14.70
CA LEU A 109 12.41 5.56 14.54
C LEU A 109 11.76 4.62 15.54
N ILE A 110 11.05 3.61 15.03
CA ILE A 110 10.39 2.57 15.80
C ILE A 110 11.25 1.30 15.76
N SER A 111 11.37 0.64 16.91
CA SER A 111 11.92 -0.71 17.01
C SER A 111 11.18 -1.50 18.09
N HIS A 112 11.17 -2.84 18.01
CA HIS A 112 10.58 -3.71 19.04
C HIS A 112 11.62 -4.55 19.81
N SER A 113 12.87 -4.59 19.35
CA SER A 113 13.90 -5.47 19.91
C SER A 113 15.25 -4.78 20.05
N ASP A 114 16.01 -5.18 21.08
CA ASP A 114 17.41 -4.79 21.24
C ASP A 114 18.33 -5.65 20.39
N TRP A 115 17.79 -6.62 19.66
CA TRP A 115 18.55 -7.38 18.67
C TRP A 115 19.30 -6.46 17.71
N ASN A 116 18.67 -5.36 17.27
CA ASN A 116 19.31 -4.36 16.41
C ASN A 116 20.50 -3.62 17.06
N ASN A 117 20.71 -3.78 18.38
CA ASN A 117 21.88 -3.27 19.10
C ASN A 117 23.03 -4.26 19.21
N ASN A 118 22.73 -5.56 19.12
CA ASN A 118 23.63 -6.64 19.49
C ASN A 118 23.96 -7.58 18.32
N HIS A 119 23.50 -7.27 17.11
CA HIS A 119 23.82 -8.07 15.93
C HIS A 119 25.21 -7.69 15.38
N ASP A 120 26.19 -8.53 15.73
CA ASP A 120 27.56 -8.52 15.23
C ASP A 120 27.58 -9.11 13.80
N ASP A 121 27.65 -8.26 12.79
CA ASP A 121 28.40 -8.57 11.59
C ASP A 121 29.57 -7.58 11.48
N ASP A 122 30.72 -8.05 10.99
CA ASP A 122 32.03 -7.36 11.00
C ASP A 122 32.04 -5.94 10.39
N ASP A 123 30.92 -5.48 9.81
CA ASP A 123 30.70 -4.17 9.18
C ASP A 123 29.58 -3.32 9.81
N ASN A 124 28.93 -3.78 10.90
CA ASN A 124 27.84 -3.08 11.59
C ASN A 124 28.35 -2.00 12.54
N ARG A 125 29.06 -1.01 11.98
CA ARG A 125 29.67 0.09 12.72
C ARG A 125 28.69 0.94 13.54
N TRP A 126 27.38 0.83 13.27
CA TRP A 126 26.36 1.66 13.90
C TRP A 126 25.10 0.88 14.22
N ASN A 127 24.61 1.08 15.45
CA ASN A 127 23.38 0.48 15.96
C ASN A 127 22.36 1.54 16.43
N LEU A 128 21.24 1.12 17.06
CA LEU A 128 20.25 2.08 17.55
C LEU A 128 20.81 2.98 18.66
N ALA A 129 21.74 2.49 19.48
CA ALA A 129 22.38 3.30 20.50
C ALA A 129 23.22 4.43 19.88
N ASP A 130 23.95 4.16 18.80
CA ASP A 130 24.67 5.20 18.06
C ASP A 130 23.73 6.21 17.44
N ILE A 131 22.61 5.77 16.84
CA ILE A 131 21.60 6.70 16.30
C ILE A 131 21.05 7.60 17.41
N ARG A 132 20.70 7.03 18.57
CA ARG A 132 20.17 7.79 19.71
C ARG A 132 21.19 8.78 20.28
N ARG A 133 22.47 8.42 20.27
CA ARG A 133 23.57 9.29 20.73
C ARG A 133 23.83 10.43 19.75
N ASP A 134 23.95 10.12 18.46
CA ASP A 134 24.48 11.06 17.46
C ASP A 134 23.38 11.90 16.79
N PHE A 135 22.12 11.42 16.84
CA PHE A 135 20.96 12.09 16.25
C PHE A 135 19.82 12.24 17.28
N PRO A 136 20.02 12.94 18.40
CA PRO A 136 19.03 13.07 19.48
C PRO A 136 17.74 13.80 19.05
N GLN A 137 17.73 14.45 17.87
CA GLN A 137 16.53 15.05 17.29
C GLN A 137 15.54 14.00 16.76
N VAL A 138 16.01 12.81 16.37
CA VAL A 138 15.14 11.74 15.88
C VAL A 138 14.37 11.15 17.05
N ASN A 139 13.04 11.14 16.96
CA ASN A 139 12.20 10.58 18.01
C ASN A 139 12.37 9.05 18.02
N TYR A 140 12.73 8.48 19.17
CA TYR A 140 12.84 7.02 19.31
C TYR A 140 11.63 6.46 20.04
N LYS A 141 10.98 5.45 19.45
CA LYS A 141 9.84 4.74 20.04
C LYS A 141 10.13 3.25 20.09
N ARG A 142 10.37 2.74 21.30
CA ARG A 142 10.39 1.30 21.57
C ARG A 142 8.96 0.82 21.84
N ILE A 143 8.53 -0.22 21.11
CA ILE A 143 7.31 -0.98 21.43
C ILE A 143 7.69 -2.30 22.12
N PRO A 144 6.74 -3.01 22.78
CA PRO A 144 6.98 -4.33 23.33
C PRO A 144 7.53 -5.31 22.28
N ASP A 145 8.33 -6.27 22.71
CA ASP A 145 8.88 -7.26 21.81
C ASP A 145 7.78 -8.13 21.19
N GLN A 146 7.63 -8.03 19.87
CA GLN A 146 6.64 -8.75 19.09
C GLN A 146 6.92 -10.25 18.95
N ASN A 147 8.14 -10.72 19.30
CA ASN A 147 8.50 -12.14 19.22
C ASN A 147 7.56 -13.07 20.02
N GLY A 148 6.99 -12.59 21.13
CA GLY A 148 6.06 -13.38 21.94
C GLY A 148 4.78 -13.79 21.20
N GLY A 149 4.28 -12.96 20.27
CA GLY A 149 3.04 -13.21 19.53
C GLY A 149 3.25 -13.53 18.04
N LEU A 150 4.41 -13.16 17.49
CA LEU A 150 4.70 -13.18 16.05
C LEU A 150 6.05 -13.84 15.69
N GLY A 151 6.83 -14.27 16.70
CA GLY A 151 8.07 -15.00 16.49
C GLY A 151 7.85 -16.46 16.12
N THR A 152 8.81 -17.33 16.42
CA THR A 152 8.77 -18.76 16.05
C THR A 152 7.79 -19.62 16.85
N GLY A 153 7.28 -19.13 17.99
CA GLY A 153 6.28 -19.83 18.79
C GLY A 153 5.02 -20.20 17.98
N GLY A 154 4.51 -21.42 18.15
CA GLY A 154 3.41 -21.96 17.32
C GLY A 154 3.81 -22.35 15.88
N GLY A 155 5.10 -22.24 15.54
CA GLY A 155 5.68 -22.72 14.27
C GLY A 155 5.04 -22.10 13.02
N GLU A 156 5.08 -22.86 11.93
CA GLU A 156 4.48 -22.48 10.64
C GLU A 156 2.96 -22.67 10.65
N GLU A 157 2.43 -23.54 11.51
CA GLU A 157 1.01 -23.90 11.59
C GLU A 157 0.10 -22.69 11.84
N LYS A 158 0.57 -21.70 12.61
CA LYS A 158 -0.18 -20.45 12.86
C LYS A 158 -0.48 -19.65 11.57
N TRP A 159 0.26 -19.92 10.49
CA TRP A 159 0.06 -19.31 9.17
C TRP A 159 -0.53 -20.27 8.13
N ALA A 160 -0.88 -21.51 8.50
CA ALA A 160 -1.36 -22.52 7.55
C ALA A 160 -2.61 -22.08 6.77
N TRP A 161 -3.44 -21.20 7.36
CA TRP A 161 -4.60 -20.61 6.69
C TRP A 161 -4.22 -19.82 5.42
N MET A 162 -3.00 -19.28 5.35
CA MET A 162 -2.49 -18.54 4.18
C MET A 162 -2.15 -19.48 3.04
N ALA A 163 -1.72 -20.72 3.31
CA ALA A 163 -1.25 -21.66 2.28
C ALA A 163 -2.34 -22.00 1.24
N ASN A 164 -3.59 -22.06 1.68
CA ASN A 164 -4.76 -22.39 0.85
C ASN A 164 -5.75 -21.21 0.72
N ASN A 165 -5.32 -19.99 1.03
CA ASN A 165 -6.18 -18.81 0.93
C ASN A 165 -6.58 -18.55 -0.52
N SER A 166 -7.79 -18.03 -0.77
CA SER A 166 -8.24 -17.66 -2.12
C SER A 166 -7.40 -16.53 -2.72
N ASP A 167 -6.92 -15.59 -1.89
CA ASP A 167 -5.97 -14.57 -2.29
C ASP A 167 -4.57 -15.17 -2.53
N GLN A 168 -4.16 -15.16 -3.80
CA GLN A 168 -2.86 -15.66 -4.21
C GLN A 168 -1.69 -14.89 -3.62
N ARG A 169 -1.89 -13.61 -3.29
CA ARG A 169 -0.86 -12.76 -2.69
C ARG A 169 -0.54 -13.25 -1.29
N LEU A 170 -1.54 -13.69 -0.52
CA LEU A 170 -1.35 -14.27 0.81
C LEU A 170 -0.68 -15.65 0.73
N ARG A 171 -1.02 -16.47 -0.27
CA ARG A 171 -0.28 -17.73 -0.54
C ARG A 171 1.20 -17.46 -0.84
N TYR A 172 1.49 -16.40 -1.60
CA TYR A 172 2.86 -15.98 -1.90
C TYR A 172 3.63 -15.57 -0.64
N VAL A 173 3.02 -14.75 0.23
CA VAL A 173 3.65 -14.37 1.51
C VAL A 173 3.93 -15.60 2.39
N HIS A 174 3.02 -16.56 2.45
CA HIS A 174 3.24 -17.81 3.18
C HIS A 174 4.45 -18.58 2.65
N ASN A 175 4.54 -18.74 1.32
CA ASN A 175 5.67 -19.40 0.68
C ASN A 175 7.00 -18.69 0.95
N VAL A 176 7.01 -17.35 0.91
CA VAL A 176 8.19 -16.56 1.25
C VAL A 176 8.65 -16.81 2.67
N VAL A 177 7.75 -16.74 3.65
CA VAL A 177 8.10 -16.86 5.08
C VAL A 177 8.61 -18.26 5.41
N ASN A 178 7.91 -19.30 4.95
CA ASN A 178 8.16 -20.67 5.41
C ASN A 178 9.13 -21.44 4.50
N ASN A 179 9.14 -21.19 3.19
CA ASN A 179 9.94 -21.99 2.25
C ASN A 179 11.16 -21.25 1.72
N ILE A 180 11.02 -19.96 1.35
CA ILE A 180 12.13 -19.19 0.75
C ILE A 180 13.07 -18.68 1.84
N MET A 181 12.53 -17.93 2.80
CA MET A 181 13.33 -17.38 3.90
C MET A 181 13.53 -18.37 5.04
N ASN A 182 12.77 -19.48 5.06
CA ASN A 182 12.80 -20.54 6.06
C ASN A 182 12.80 -20.00 7.50
N LYS A 183 11.92 -19.03 7.77
CA LYS A 183 11.84 -18.32 9.06
C LYS A 183 11.02 -19.06 10.12
N LYS A 184 10.53 -20.27 9.83
CA LYS A 184 9.72 -21.09 10.75
C LYS A 184 8.50 -20.32 11.29
N GLY A 185 7.86 -19.55 10.41
CA GLY A 185 6.71 -18.71 10.74
C GLY A 185 7.02 -17.43 11.53
N ASP A 186 8.28 -17.01 11.68
CA ASP A 186 8.63 -15.73 12.28
C ASP A 186 8.32 -14.56 11.34
N VAL A 187 7.50 -13.63 11.81
CA VAL A 187 7.16 -12.37 11.15
C VAL A 187 7.17 -11.20 12.15
N SER A 188 7.92 -11.32 13.25
CA SER A 188 7.90 -10.41 14.40
C SER A 188 8.11 -8.93 14.01
N ASP A 189 9.03 -8.65 13.09
CA ASP A 189 9.26 -7.30 12.56
C ASP A 189 8.00 -6.65 11.97
N ALA A 190 7.09 -7.44 11.40
CA ALA A 190 5.83 -6.95 10.86
C ALA A 190 4.88 -6.42 11.95
N GLY A 191 5.10 -6.77 13.22
CA GLY A 191 4.35 -6.22 14.34
C GLY A 191 4.55 -4.71 14.51
N MET A 192 5.69 -4.16 14.10
CA MET A 192 5.89 -2.70 14.07
C MET A 192 5.02 -2.02 13.00
N MET A 193 4.87 -2.65 11.84
CA MET A 193 3.96 -2.17 10.80
C MET A 193 2.50 -2.28 11.24
N TYR A 194 2.13 -3.38 11.91
CA TYR A 194 0.82 -3.53 12.52
C TYR A 194 0.53 -2.43 13.54
N PHE A 195 1.47 -2.14 14.45
CA PHE A 195 1.36 -1.05 15.42
C PHE A 195 1.16 0.31 14.73
N LEU A 196 1.93 0.60 13.68
CA LEU A 196 1.81 1.86 12.94
C LEU A 196 0.42 2.07 12.31
N ILE A 197 -0.20 0.98 11.85
CA ILE A 197 -1.49 1.06 11.17
C ILE A 197 -2.65 0.99 12.17
N ALA A 198 -2.56 0.15 13.18
CA ALA A 198 -3.65 -0.17 14.11
C ALA A 198 -3.56 0.57 15.45
N GLY A 199 -2.41 1.13 15.81
CA GLY A 199 -2.13 1.68 17.14
C GLY A 199 -2.00 0.62 18.24
N ASP A 200 -2.01 -0.67 17.89
CA ASP A 200 -1.95 -1.82 18.80
C ASP A 200 -0.54 -2.41 18.81
N ASP A 201 0.13 -2.33 19.95
CA ASP A 201 1.51 -2.78 20.15
C ASP A 201 1.60 -4.21 20.73
N ALA A 202 0.48 -4.93 20.83
CA ALA A 202 0.38 -6.31 21.26
C ALA A 202 0.00 -7.23 20.10
N GLY A 203 0.75 -7.14 18.99
CA GLY A 203 0.55 -7.94 17.79
C GLY A 203 0.68 -9.45 18.05
N ASN A 204 -0.19 -10.24 17.42
CA ASN A 204 -0.12 -11.70 17.46
C ASN A 204 -0.74 -12.33 16.19
N ALA A 205 -0.51 -13.63 15.98
CA ALA A 205 -0.94 -14.32 14.77
C ALA A 205 -2.46 -14.23 14.51
N ASN A 206 -3.30 -14.30 15.54
CA ASN A 206 -4.75 -14.16 15.38
C ASN A 206 -5.13 -12.74 14.96
N LYS A 207 -4.54 -11.71 15.58
CA LYS A 207 -4.77 -10.31 15.20
C LYS A 207 -4.35 -10.04 13.77
N LEU A 208 -3.17 -10.51 13.34
CA LEU A 208 -2.70 -10.35 11.96
C LEU A 208 -3.57 -11.15 10.98
N ARG A 209 -4.00 -12.35 11.33
CA ARG A 209 -4.97 -13.11 10.52
C ARG A 209 -6.26 -12.31 10.36
N THR A 210 -6.90 -11.88 11.46
CA THR A 210 -8.10 -11.05 11.40
C THR A 210 -7.86 -9.79 10.56
N PHE A 211 -6.70 -9.16 10.69
CA PHE A 211 -6.36 -7.97 9.91
C PHE A 211 -6.29 -8.24 8.41
N LEU A 212 -5.74 -9.40 8.00
CA LEU A 212 -5.50 -9.79 6.60
C LEU A 212 -6.64 -10.60 5.97
N THR A 213 -7.54 -11.16 6.76
CA THR A 213 -8.67 -11.99 6.29
C THR A 213 -10.02 -11.43 6.64
N ALA A 214 -10.09 -10.38 7.46
CA ALA A 214 -11.24 -9.49 7.38
C ALA A 214 -11.34 -9.14 5.91
N SER A 215 -12.43 -9.55 5.26
CA SER A 215 -12.65 -9.22 3.86
C SER A 215 -12.30 -7.75 3.68
N GLY A 216 -11.38 -7.42 2.76
CA GLY A 216 -11.35 -6.07 2.22
C GLY A 216 -12.78 -5.78 1.72
N GLY A 217 -13.58 -5.09 2.52
CA GLY A 217 -15.03 -5.16 2.38
C GLY A 217 -15.79 -4.58 3.56
N GLY A 218 -15.79 -3.25 3.62
CA GLY A 218 -16.98 -2.46 3.92
C GLY A 218 -17.76 -2.79 5.19
N ASP A 219 -17.39 -2.13 6.28
CA ASP A 219 -18.38 -1.33 6.98
C ASP A 219 -17.78 0.08 7.16
N SER A 220 -18.28 1.04 6.38
CA SER A 220 -18.06 2.50 6.51
C SER A 220 -16.73 3.15 6.10
N ALA A 221 -15.70 2.44 5.61
CA ALA A 221 -14.45 3.10 5.19
C ALA A 221 -14.50 3.59 3.74
N VAL A 222 -14.66 4.89 3.53
CA VAL A 222 -14.61 5.55 2.21
C VAL A 222 -13.34 5.13 1.44
N GLU A 223 -13.51 4.53 0.27
CA GLU A 223 -12.43 4.08 -0.62
C GLU A 223 -12.48 4.90 -1.92
N THR A 224 -11.40 5.63 -2.22
CA THR A 224 -11.27 6.47 -3.42
C THR A 224 -10.17 5.93 -4.34
N VAL A 225 -10.48 5.78 -5.62
CA VAL A 225 -9.54 5.40 -6.70
C VAL A 225 -9.63 6.37 -7.87
N GLN A 226 -8.58 6.46 -8.70
CA GLN A 226 -8.60 7.27 -9.92
C GLN A 226 -9.51 6.62 -10.98
N GLY A 227 -10.16 7.43 -11.81
CA GLY A 227 -11.09 6.94 -12.83
C GLY A 227 -10.41 6.04 -13.85
N GLU A 228 -9.17 6.37 -14.24
CA GLU A 228 -8.33 5.60 -15.15
C GLU A 228 -7.68 4.36 -14.53
N SER A 229 -7.83 4.12 -13.22
CA SER A 229 -7.27 2.95 -12.53
C SER A 229 -8.10 1.65 -12.73
N TYR A 230 -8.84 1.57 -13.83
CA TYR A 230 -9.60 0.38 -14.18
C TYR A 230 -8.68 -0.80 -14.50
N THR A 231 -9.06 -1.97 -14.04
CA THR A 231 -8.32 -3.24 -14.24
C THR A 231 -8.86 -4.07 -15.40
N SER A 232 -10.07 -3.74 -15.86
CA SER A 232 -10.74 -4.32 -17.01
C SER A 232 -11.67 -3.26 -17.60
N HIS A 233 -11.93 -3.31 -18.91
CA HIS A 233 -12.81 -2.34 -19.56
C HIS A 233 -13.34 -2.84 -20.91
N SER A 234 -14.35 -2.14 -21.43
CA SER A 234 -14.75 -2.16 -22.83
C SER A 234 -14.99 -0.73 -23.30
N GLY A 235 -14.34 -0.33 -24.40
CA GLY A 235 -14.51 0.98 -25.04
C GLY A 235 -13.84 2.17 -24.36
N VAL A 236 -13.63 2.11 -23.04
CA VAL A 236 -12.97 3.16 -22.24
C VAL A 236 -11.52 3.39 -22.69
N GLN A 237 -11.10 4.66 -22.75
CA GLN A 237 -9.72 5.06 -23.07
C GLN A 237 -9.21 6.11 -22.08
N LEU A 238 -7.90 6.29 -22.03
CA LEU A 238 -7.26 7.35 -21.25
C LEU A 238 -7.45 8.70 -21.95
N ALA A 239 -7.99 9.70 -21.23
CA ALA A 239 -8.07 11.08 -21.68
C ALA A 239 -7.16 11.96 -20.81
N PHE A 240 -6.25 12.71 -21.45
CA PHE A 240 -5.25 13.51 -20.76
C PHE A 240 -5.74 14.94 -20.58
N HIS A 241 -5.89 15.35 -19.31
CA HIS A 241 -6.36 16.67 -18.92
C HIS A 241 -5.54 17.16 -17.73
N SER A 242 -4.77 18.24 -17.89
CA SER A 242 -3.94 18.79 -16.80
C SER A 242 -4.75 19.24 -15.56
N ALA A 243 -6.05 19.48 -15.72
CA ALA A 243 -6.98 19.82 -14.64
C ALA A 243 -7.57 18.59 -13.90
N ALA A 244 -7.31 17.38 -14.40
CA ALA A 244 -7.63 16.13 -13.73
C ALA A 244 -6.69 15.88 -12.55
N GLN A 245 -7.14 15.12 -11.56
CA GLN A 245 -6.25 14.50 -10.59
C GLN A 245 -5.32 13.55 -11.34
N GLY A 246 -4.01 13.63 -11.08
CA GLY A 246 -3.03 12.83 -11.83
C GLY A 246 -2.85 13.19 -13.31
N GLY A 247 -3.63 14.15 -13.85
CA GLY A 247 -3.55 14.60 -15.24
C GLY A 247 -4.26 13.70 -16.26
N VAL A 248 -4.99 12.67 -15.82
CA VAL A 248 -5.63 11.66 -16.67
C VAL A 248 -7.02 11.32 -16.13
N THR A 249 -7.94 10.96 -17.02
CA THR A 249 -9.29 10.47 -16.71
C THR A 249 -9.60 9.20 -17.50
N ALA A 250 -10.60 8.43 -17.05
CA ALA A 250 -11.30 7.48 -17.91
C ALA A 250 -12.28 8.26 -18.80
N GLY A 251 -12.00 8.31 -20.10
CA GLY A 251 -12.73 9.14 -21.06
C GLY A 251 -13.05 8.39 -22.36
N TYR A 252 -13.44 9.17 -23.37
CA TYR A 252 -13.94 8.67 -24.65
C TYR A 252 -15.16 7.72 -24.53
N LEU A 253 -15.94 7.90 -23.46
CA LEU A 253 -17.04 7.02 -23.08
C LEU A 253 -18.24 7.16 -24.03
N HIS A 254 -18.74 6.04 -24.52
CA HIS A 254 -19.99 5.90 -25.26
C HIS A 254 -21.03 5.10 -24.48
N ASP A 255 -22.27 5.12 -24.95
CA ASP A 255 -23.33 4.26 -24.44
C ASP A 255 -22.93 2.77 -24.53
N GLY A 256 -22.99 2.08 -23.39
CA GLY A 256 -22.65 0.66 -23.25
C GLY A 256 -21.18 0.38 -22.88
N ASP A 257 -20.30 1.38 -22.87
CA ASP A 257 -18.93 1.22 -22.38
C ASP A 257 -18.92 0.92 -20.87
N TRP A 258 -17.85 0.27 -20.39
CA TRP A 258 -17.72 -0.04 -18.97
C TRP A 258 -16.27 -0.13 -18.50
N ALA A 259 -16.09 0.12 -17.20
CA ALA A 259 -14.81 0.01 -16.48
C ALA A 259 -14.98 -0.85 -15.22
N GLY A 260 -14.10 -1.82 -15.00
CA GLY A 260 -14.07 -2.71 -13.83
C GLY A 260 -12.84 -2.47 -12.95
N TYR A 261 -13.05 -2.41 -11.64
CA TYR A 261 -12.04 -2.10 -10.63
C TYR A 261 -11.91 -3.29 -9.66
N ALA A 262 -11.04 -4.24 -9.98
CA ALA A 262 -10.85 -5.46 -9.21
C ALA A 262 -10.39 -5.20 -7.76
N GLN A 263 -9.74 -4.08 -7.53
CA GLN A 263 -9.26 -3.63 -6.23
C GLN A 263 -10.37 -3.05 -5.33
N VAL A 264 -11.52 -2.66 -5.89
CA VAL A 264 -12.61 -2.00 -5.15
C VAL A 264 -13.74 -2.97 -4.86
N SER A 265 -13.99 -3.25 -3.59
CA SER A 265 -15.06 -4.17 -3.15
C SER A 265 -16.41 -3.45 -3.02
N THR A 266 -17.47 -4.05 -3.58
CA THR A 266 -18.85 -3.54 -3.41
C THR A 266 -19.55 -4.05 -2.16
N THR A 267 -18.94 -5.00 -1.45
CA THR A 267 -19.52 -5.61 -0.25
C THR A 267 -19.71 -4.55 0.84
N GLY A 268 -20.93 -4.42 1.37
CA GLY A 268 -21.24 -3.51 2.48
C GLY A 268 -21.24 -2.02 2.12
N ARG A 269 -21.13 -1.66 0.83
CA ARG A 269 -21.14 -0.27 0.37
C ARG A 269 -22.56 0.29 0.29
N THR A 270 -22.73 1.50 0.80
CA THR A 270 -24.02 2.22 0.88
C THR A 270 -24.00 3.55 0.13
N GLY A 271 -22.83 4.02 -0.30
CA GLY A 271 -22.69 5.25 -1.07
C GLY A 271 -21.70 5.12 -2.22
N PHE A 272 -21.97 5.88 -3.28
CA PHE A 272 -21.09 6.06 -4.41
C PHE A 272 -20.97 7.55 -4.75
N SER A 273 -19.77 8.00 -5.10
CA SER A 273 -19.57 9.29 -5.75
C SER A 273 -18.47 9.23 -6.79
N ALA A 274 -18.54 10.11 -7.78
CA ALA A 274 -17.53 10.24 -8.81
C ALA A 274 -17.26 11.72 -9.13
N ARG A 275 -15.99 12.08 -9.31
CA ARG A 275 -15.60 13.37 -9.90
C ARG A 275 -15.60 13.20 -11.42
N VAL A 276 -16.38 14.01 -12.10
CA VAL A 276 -16.69 13.85 -13.53
C VAL A 276 -16.63 15.17 -14.28
N ALA A 277 -16.28 15.13 -15.55
CA ALA A 277 -16.38 16.26 -16.49
C ALA A 277 -17.20 15.83 -17.72
N ALA A 278 -18.04 16.71 -18.23
CA ALA A 278 -18.88 16.47 -19.40
C ALA A 278 -18.94 17.73 -20.26
N GLY A 279 -18.33 17.65 -21.44
CA GLY A 279 -18.41 18.68 -22.48
C GLY A 279 -19.67 18.61 -23.35
N THR A 280 -20.50 17.59 -23.17
CA THR A 280 -21.77 17.36 -23.88
C THR A 280 -22.94 17.40 -22.89
N SER A 281 -24.07 16.76 -23.22
CA SER A 281 -25.21 16.58 -22.31
C SER A 281 -24.90 15.68 -21.11
N GLY A 282 -23.81 14.91 -21.14
CA GLY A 282 -23.50 13.91 -20.14
C GLY A 282 -24.26 12.60 -20.34
N GLY A 283 -24.56 11.89 -19.25
CA GLY A 283 -25.18 10.56 -19.28
C GLY A 283 -25.43 10.02 -17.88
N THR A 284 -25.31 8.71 -17.68
CA THR A 284 -25.51 8.02 -16.40
C THR A 284 -24.37 7.05 -16.14
N ILE A 285 -23.98 6.93 -14.86
CA ILE A 285 -23.10 5.88 -14.36
C ILE A 285 -23.97 4.87 -13.60
N GLU A 286 -24.01 3.63 -14.08
CA GLU A 286 -24.55 2.50 -13.33
C GLU A 286 -23.44 1.84 -12.50
N VAL A 287 -23.70 1.65 -11.21
CA VAL A 287 -22.77 1.01 -10.27
C VAL A 287 -23.20 -0.45 -10.10
N ARG A 288 -22.36 -1.40 -10.52
CA ARG A 288 -22.66 -2.83 -10.54
C ARG A 288 -21.63 -3.65 -9.74
N ALA A 289 -22.08 -4.77 -9.19
CA ALA A 289 -21.24 -5.71 -8.45
C ALA A 289 -20.77 -6.87 -9.33
N GLY A 290 -19.50 -7.22 -9.24
CA GLY A 290 -18.94 -8.47 -9.78
C GLY A 290 -18.59 -8.40 -11.27
N SER A 291 -19.50 -7.92 -12.11
CA SER A 291 -19.31 -7.77 -13.55
C SER A 291 -20.13 -6.60 -14.13
N ALA A 292 -19.86 -6.21 -15.38
CA ALA A 292 -20.64 -5.21 -16.11
C ALA A 292 -22.12 -5.60 -16.30
N THR A 293 -22.46 -6.89 -16.22
CA THR A 293 -23.84 -7.40 -16.28
C THR A 293 -24.36 -7.87 -14.93
N GLY A 294 -23.59 -7.65 -13.85
CA GLY A 294 -23.91 -8.07 -12.50
C GLY A 294 -25.01 -7.22 -11.85
N PRO A 295 -25.37 -7.53 -10.59
CA PRO A 295 -26.41 -6.82 -9.86
C PRO A 295 -26.17 -5.31 -9.83
N LEU A 296 -27.20 -4.53 -10.18
CA LEU A 296 -27.19 -3.07 -10.08
C LEU A 296 -27.32 -2.66 -8.61
N LEU A 297 -26.37 -1.86 -8.14
CA LEU A 297 -26.31 -1.36 -6.77
C LEU A 297 -26.93 0.02 -6.63
N GLY A 298 -26.77 0.84 -7.66
CA GLY A 298 -27.29 2.20 -7.76
C GLY A 298 -26.91 2.83 -9.09
N SER A 299 -27.45 4.01 -9.38
CA SER A 299 -27.10 4.79 -10.55
C SER A 299 -27.06 6.27 -10.24
N VAL A 300 -26.23 7.02 -10.97
CA VAL A 300 -26.07 8.46 -10.79
C VAL A 300 -26.04 9.17 -12.14
N GLU A 301 -26.82 10.24 -12.27
CA GLU A 301 -26.81 11.09 -13.45
C GLU A 301 -25.56 11.98 -13.46
N VAL A 302 -24.95 12.10 -14.64
CA VAL A 302 -23.88 13.04 -14.94
C VAL A 302 -24.46 14.11 -15.88
N PRO A 303 -24.92 15.28 -15.36
CA PRO A 303 -25.29 16.40 -16.22
C PRO A 303 -24.13 17.03 -17.02
N ALA A 304 -24.42 17.96 -17.93
CA ALA A 304 -23.42 18.82 -18.54
C ALA A 304 -22.63 19.60 -17.46
N THR A 305 -21.31 19.73 -17.61
CA THR A 305 -20.45 20.42 -16.61
C THR A 305 -19.89 21.75 -17.09
N GLY A 306 -20.03 22.06 -18.38
CA GLY A 306 -19.47 23.25 -19.01
C GLY A 306 -18.16 23.02 -19.77
N GLY A 307 -17.57 21.82 -19.71
CA GLY A 307 -16.43 21.44 -20.54
C GLY A 307 -15.69 20.20 -20.04
N TRP A 308 -14.82 19.63 -20.88
CA TRP A 308 -14.02 18.43 -20.57
C TRP A 308 -12.99 18.61 -19.44
N THR A 309 -12.74 19.84 -19.03
CA THR A 309 -11.84 20.18 -17.92
C THR A 309 -12.55 20.85 -16.75
N THR A 310 -13.90 20.92 -16.78
CA THR A 310 -14.71 21.47 -15.70
C THR A 310 -15.33 20.32 -14.91
N TYR A 311 -14.77 20.04 -13.74
CA TYR A 311 -15.16 18.87 -12.96
C TYR A 311 -16.18 19.21 -11.89
N ARG A 312 -17.09 18.27 -11.64
CA ARG A 312 -17.95 18.27 -10.46
C ARG A 312 -18.08 16.88 -9.87
N THR A 313 -18.47 16.80 -8.61
CA THR A 313 -18.80 15.52 -7.96
C THR A 313 -20.28 15.21 -8.13
N VAL A 314 -20.59 13.98 -8.55
CA VAL A 314 -21.94 13.41 -8.54
C VAL A 314 -21.98 12.25 -7.54
N SER A 315 -23.14 11.98 -6.92
CA SER A 315 -23.27 10.92 -5.91
C SER A 315 -24.63 10.27 -5.89
N THR A 316 -24.70 9.02 -5.44
CA THR A 316 -25.95 8.25 -5.26
C THR A 316 -25.82 7.28 -4.10
N PRO A 317 -26.91 6.99 -3.34
CA PRO A 317 -26.92 5.86 -2.42
C PRO A 317 -26.85 4.53 -3.18
N LEU A 318 -26.26 3.53 -2.53
CA LEU A 318 -26.25 2.14 -3.00
C LEU A 318 -27.19 1.31 -2.13
N SER A 319 -28.11 0.60 -2.78
CA SER A 319 -29.13 -0.21 -2.09
C SER A 319 -29.25 -1.64 -2.63
N GLY A 320 -28.56 -1.96 -3.73
CA GLY A 320 -28.58 -3.32 -4.29
C GLY A 320 -27.77 -4.31 -3.46
N THR A 321 -28.16 -5.58 -3.52
CA THR A 321 -27.45 -6.69 -2.87
C THR A 321 -26.52 -7.35 -3.88
N GLY A 322 -25.21 -7.14 -3.75
CA GLY A 322 -24.21 -7.73 -4.63
C GLY A 322 -22.81 -7.65 -4.04
N THR A 323 -22.00 -8.67 -4.30
CA THR A 323 -20.62 -8.78 -3.81
C THR A 323 -19.66 -8.93 -4.97
N GLY A 324 -18.39 -8.61 -4.72
CA GLY A 324 -17.33 -8.68 -5.72
C GLY A 324 -16.80 -7.30 -6.13
N PRO A 325 -16.02 -7.24 -7.23
CA PRO A 325 -15.39 -6.00 -7.68
C PRO A 325 -16.38 -5.01 -8.27
N LEU A 326 -16.11 -3.72 -8.08
CA LEU A 326 -16.87 -2.62 -8.65
C LEU A 326 -16.80 -2.63 -10.18
N HIS A 327 -17.95 -2.49 -10.83
CA HIS A 327 -18.05 -2.20 -12.26
C HIS A 327 -18.91 -0.96 -12.48
N LEU A 328 -18.43 -0.07 -13.33
CA LEU A 328 -19.16 1.11 -13.80
C LEU A 328 -19.57 0.89 -15.24
N VAL A 329 -20.87 0.98 -15.53
CA VAL A 329 -21.40 0.96 -16.90
C VAL A 329 -21.89 2.35 -17.24
N PHE A 330 -21.50 2.85 -18.40
CA PHE A 330 -21.79 4.19 -18.84
C PHE A 330 -22.94 4.14 -19.85
N THR A 331 -24.02 4.88 -19.59
CA THR A 331 -25.20 4.90 -20.46
C THR A 331 -25.57 6.33 -20.83
N GLY A 332 -26.14 6.53 -22.02
CA GLY A 332 -26.51 7.86 -22.48
C GLY A 332 -26.91 7.94 -23.95
N GLY A 333 -26.85 9.16 -24.49
CA GLY A 333 -27.15 9.44 -25.89
C GLY A 333 -26.01 9.09 -26.85
N SER A 334 -26.14 9.52 -28.10
CA SER A 334 -25.07 9.34 -29.09
C SER A 334 -23.88 10.28 -28.85
N GLY A 335 -22.67 9.80 -29.21
CA GLY A 335 -21.42 10.54 -29.05
C GLY A 335 -20.78 10.34 -27.68
N PHE A 336 -19.79 11.18 -27.37
CA PHE A 336 -19.08 11.11 -26.08
C PHE A 336 -19.96 11.61 -24.93
N LEU A 337 -19.99 10.82 -23.86
CA LEU A 337 -20.83 11.09 -22.69
C LEU A 337 -20.13 12.04 -21.70
N PHE A 338 -19.11 11.56 -21.00
CA PHE A 338 -18.38 12.27 -19.96
C PHE A 338 -17.04 11.57 -19.70
N ASP A 339 -16.23 12.18 -18.85
CA ASP A 339 -14.99 11.67 -18.30
C ASP A 339 -15.14 11.43 -16.79
N VAL A 340 -14.51 10.37 -16.29
CA VAL A 340 -14.42 10.03 -14.87
C VAL A 340 -13.00 10.23 -14.39
N ASP A 341 -12.83 11.11 -13.41
CA ASP A 341 -11.53 11.49 -12.84
C ASP A 341 -11.20 10.70 -11.56
N SER A 342 -12.17 10.54 -10.68
CA SER A 342 -12.02 9.68 -9.50
C SER A 342 -13.36 9.10 -9.08
N VAL A 343 -13.29 7.96 -8.41
CA VAL A 343 -14.44 7.17 -7.97
C VAL A 343 -14.28 6.89 -6.48
N THR A 344 -15.36 7.01 -5.73
CA THR A 344 -15.39 6.75 -4.29
C THR A 344 -16.58 5.87 -3.93
N VAL A 345 -16.35 4.80 -3.18
CA VAL A 345 -17.40 3.97 -2.56
C VAL A 345 -17.29 4.02 -1.04
N SER A 346 -18.41 4.11 -0.35
CA SER A 346 -18.49 4.20 1.12
C SER A 346 -19.37 3.10 1.67
#